data_AF-A0A3S4CM88-F1
#
_entry.id   AF-A0A3S4CM88-F1
#
_cell.length_a   1.000
_cell.length_b   1.000
_cell.length_c   1.000
_cell.angle_alpha   90.00
_cell.angle_beta   90.00
_cell.angle_gamma   90.00
#
_symmetry.space_group_name_H-M   'P 1'
#
loop_
_entity.id
_entity.type
_entity.pdbx_description
1 polymer ?
#
loop_
_entity_poly.entity_id
_entity_poly.type
_entity_poly.pdbx_seq_one_letter_code
_entity_poly.pdbx_strand_id
1 'polypeptide(L)'
;MKFQFIAGYQGSLSRSHLCRMTGVTDRGLRAWLRRPPSIRQRPDMVILAHIREQHRLSLGSYGRPCQAAGERDANRIPLEFVAVYRCHILSP
;
A
#
# COMPACT_ATOMS: atom_id res chain seq x y z
N MET A 1 -1.24 11.65 4.26
CA MET A 1 -2.68 11.62 4.63
C MET A 1 -2.84 11.86 6.13
N LYS A 2 -3.66 12.84 6.57
CA LYS A 2 -3.78 13.24 8.00
C LYS A 2 -4.19 12.10 8.94
N PHE A 3 -5.17 11.28 8.54
CA PHE A 3 -5.64 10.15 9.36
C PHE A 3 -4.57 9.08 9.58
N GLN A 4 -3.84 8.73 8.52
CA GLN A 4 -2.75 7.75 8.59
C GLN A 4 -1.62 8.21 9.49
N PHE A 5 -1.30 9.51 9.47
CA PHE A 5 -0.31 10.10 10.37
C PHE A 5 -0.73 9.95 11.84
N ILE A 6 -1.98 10.27 12.18
CA ILE A 6 -2.49 10.15 13.55
C ILE A 6 -2.53 8.68 14.00
N ALA A 7 -2.87 7.75 13.10
CA ALA A 7 -2.94 6.33 13.41
C ALA A 7 -1.56 5.69 13.64
N GLY A 8 -0.54 6.13 12.91
CA GLY A 8 0.84 5.65 13.03
C GLY A 8 1.71 6.38 14.06
N TYR A 9 1.14 7.34 14.80
CA TYR A 9 1.89 8.13 15.77
C TYR A 9 2.17 7.33 17.05
N GLN A 10 3.46 7.23 17.43
CA GLN A 10 3.93 6.51 18.64
C GLN A 10 4.61 7.43 19.68
N GLY A 11 4.39 8.74 19.61
CA GLY A 11 4.96 9.69 20.57
C GLY A 11 4.14 9.88 21.84
N SER A 12 4.50 10.87 22.65
CA SER A 12 3.87 11.19 23.94
C SER A 12 2.54 11.95 23.84
N LEU A 13 2.20 12.48 22.65
CA LEU A 13 0.96 13.23 22.47
C LEU A 13 -0.27 12.32 22.49
N SER A 14 -1.32 12.75 23.20
CA SER A 14 -2.60 12.05 23.21
C SER A 14 -3.30 12.15 21.85
N ARG A 15 -4.08 11.13 21.49
CA ARG A 15 -4.91 11.11 20.27
C ARG A 15 -5.82 12.34 20.16
N SER A 16 -6.40 12.78 21.28
CA SER A 16 -7.24 13.99 21.34
C SER A 16 -6.47 15.25 20.97
N HIS A 17 -5.20 15.35 21.39
CA HIS A 17 -4.34 16.48 21.06
C HIS A 17 -4.00 16.48 19.56
N LEU A 18 -3.64 15.32 19.00
CA LEU A 18 -3.37 15.16 17.56
C LEU A 18 -4.60 15.50 16.71
N CYS A 19 -5.79 15.07 17.13
CA CYS A 19 -7.05 15.41 16.47
C CYS A 19 -7.27 16.93 16.41
N ARG A 20 -7.07 17.63 17.54
CA ARG A 20 -7.16 19.10 17.59
C ARG A 20 -6.14 19.80 16.69
N MET A 21 -4.87 19.37 16.72
CA MET A 21 -3.80 19.97 15.91
C MET A 21 -4.01 19.76 14.40
N THR A 22 -4.51 18.59 14.00
CA THR A 22 -4.68 18.23 12.58
C THR A 22 -6.03 18.66 12.00
N GLY A 23 -6.94 19.16 12.85
CA GLY A 23 -8.32 19.50 12.48
C GLY A 23 -9.20 18.29 12.19
N VAL A 24 -8.82 17.11 12.68
CA VAL A 24 -9.57 15.87 12.51
C VAL A 24 -10.49 15.67 13.71
N THR A 25 -11.75 15.34 13.47
CA THR A 25 -12.63 14.94 14.57
C THR A 25 -12.32 13.53 15.01
N ASP A 26 -12.41 13.29 16.32
CA ASP A 26 -12.23 11.96 16.92
C ASP A 26 -13.25 10.93 16.36
N ARG A 27 -14.49 11.37 16.08
CA ARG A 27 -15.48 10.57 15.34
C ARG A 27 -15.02 10.23 13.93
N GLY A 28 -14.43 11.18 13.20
CA GLY A 28 -13.89 10.97 11.86
C GLY A 28 -12.71 10.00 11.85
N LEU A 29 -11.82 10.10 12.84
CA LEU A 29 -10.71 9.17 13.01
C LEU A 29 -11.21 7.74 13.29
N ARG A 30 -12.16 7.58 14.22
CA ARG A 30 -12.78 6.28 14.50
C ARG A 30 -13.49 5.69 13.28
N ALA A 31 -14.24 6.51 12.55
CA ALA A 31 -14.91 6.08 11.34
C ALA A 31 -13.88 5.62 10.29
N TRP A 32 -12.79 6.36 10.12
CA TRP A 32 -11.70 5.99 9.21
C TRP A 32 -11.01 4.68 9.60
N LEU A 33 -10.70 4.48 10.89
CA LEU A 33 -10.08 3.24 11.39
C LEU A 33 -10.97 2.00 11.22
N ARG A 34 -12.30 2.17 11.31
CA ARG A 34 -13.28 1.09 11.15
C ARG A 34 -13.66 0.81 9.70
N ARG A 35 -13.22 1.63 8.75
CA ARG A 35 -13.59 1.42 7.34
C ARG A 35 -13.02 0.08 6.88
N PRO A 36 -13.86 -0.82 6.34
CA PRO A 36 -13.35 -2.00 5.70
C PRO A 36 -12.51 -1.59 4.48
N PRO A 37 -11.51 -2.39 4.12
CA PRO A 37 -10.79 -2.19 2.87
C PRO A 37 -11.76 -2.19 1.69
N SER A 38 -11.46 -1.40 0.66
CA SER A 38 -12.29 -1.35 -0.55
C SER A 38 -12.38 -2.74 -1.19
N ILE A 39 -13.53 -3.07 -1.76
CA ILE A 39 -13.73 -4.34 -2.49
C ILE A 39 -12.67 -4.51 -3.60
N ARG A 40 -12.27 -3.41 -4.24
CA ARG A 40 -11.25 -3.41 -5.30
C ARG A 40 -9.81 -3.47 -4.77
N GLN A 41 -9.59 -3.28 -3.47
CA GLN A 41 -8.24 -3.32 -2.91
C GLN A 41 -7.59 -4.69 -3.13
N ARG A 42 -8.36 -5.78 -3.06
CA ARG A 42 -7.85 -7.14 -3.33
C ARG A 42 -7.32 -7.31 -4.76
N PRO A 43 -8.11 -7.08 -5.83
CA PRO A 43 -7.60 -7.18 -7.19
C PRO A 43 -6.50 -6.15 -7.48
N ASP A 44 -6.59 -4.93 -6.95
CA ASP A 44 -5.55 -3.91 -7.14
C ASP A 44 -4.20 -4.35 -6.54
N MET A 45 -4.21 -5.03 -5.39
CA MET A 45 -2.99 -5.58 -4.79
C MET A 45 -2.34 -6.66 -5.65
N VAL A 46 -3.14 -7.50 -6.33
CA VAL A 46 -2.62 -8.51 -7.27
C VAL A 46 -1.95 -7.83 -8.46
N ILE A 47 -2.58 -6.78 -9.01
CA ILE A 47 -2.02 -5.99 -10.10
C ILE A 47 -0.71 -5.30 -9.67
N LEU A 48 -0.69 -4.68 -8.48
CA LEU A 48 0.51 -4.02 -7.95
C LEU A 48 1.66 -5.00 -7.70
N ALA A 49 1.38 -6.21 -7.20
CA ALA A 49 2.38 -7.26 -7.05
C ALA A 49 2.95 -7.66 -8.42
N HIS A 50 2.09 -7.82 -9.43
CA HIS A 50 2.52 -8.12 -10.78
C HIS A 50 3.39 -7.00 -11.38
N ILE A 51 2.98 -5.74 -11.24
CA ILE A 51 3.77 -4.57 -11.70
C ILE A 51 5.16 -4.57 -11.05
N ARG A 52 5.26 -4.82 -9.74
CA ARG A 52 6.55 -4.86 -9.04
C ARG A 52 7.44 -5.98 -9.53
N GLU A 53 6.88 -7.15 -9.79
CA GLU A 53 7.64 -8.29 -10.31
C GLU A 53 8.11 -8.03 -11.74
N GLN A 54 7.25 -7.51 -12.61
CA GLN A 54 7.64 -7.08 -13.97
C GLN A 54 8.70 -5.98 -13.94
N HIS A 55 8.59 -5.02 -13.01
CA HIS A 55 9.60 -3.98 -12.81
C HIS A 55 10.95 -4.56 -12.36
N ARG A 56 10.94 -5.55 -11.45
CA ARG A 56 12.15 -6.25 -10.98
C ARG A 56 12.81 -7.02 -12.13
N LEU A 57 12.01 -7.76 -12.91
CA LEU A 57 12.49 -8.54 -14.05
C LEU A 57 13.04 -7.64 -15.17
N SER A 58 12.45 -6.46 -15.36
CA SER A 58 12.93 -5.46 -16.31
C SER A 58 14.09 -4.60 -15.78
N LEU A 59 14.70 -4.95 -14.64
CA LEU A 59 15.81 -4.21 -14.00
C LEU A 59 15.53 -2.69 -13.81
N GLY A 60 14.26 -2.30 -13.71
CA GLY A 60 13.85 -0.89 -13.63
C GLY A 60 13.87 -0.13 -14.96
N SER A 61 13.91 -0.81 -16.10
CA SER A 61 13.73 -0.21 -17.42
C SER A 61 12.30 0.31 -17.62
N TYR A 62 11.31 -0.34 -17.01
CA TYR A 62 9.92 0.09 -17.08
C TYR A 62 9.62 1.12 -15.98
N GLY A 63 9.56 2.41 -16.35
CA GLY A 63 9.30 3.52 -15.42
C GLY A 63 10.47 4.49 -15.22
N ARG A 64 11.65 4.22 -15.79
CA ARG A 64 12.67 5.25 -16.04
C ARG A 64 12.12 6.26 -17.07
N PRO A 65 12.43 7.57 -16.95
CA PRO A 65 12.26 8.50 -18.06
C PRO A 65 12.95 7.88 -19.28
N CYS A 66 12.21 7.69 -20.36
CA CYS A 66 12.61 6.83 -21.47
C CYS A 66 13.96 7.25 -22.06
N GLN A 67 14.90 6.31 -22.12
CA GLN A 67 15.86 6.23 -23.22
C GLN A 67 15.96 4.75 -23.61
N ALA A 68 15.60 4.49 -24.87
CA ALA A 68 15.85 3.30 -25.68
C ALA A 68 14.98 2.04 -25.49
N ALA A 69 14.57 1.53 -26.65
CA ALA A 69 13.79 0.34 -26.95
C ALA A 69 14.59 -0.97 -26.80
N GLY A 70 13.89 -2.11 -26.69
CA GLY A 70 14.49 -3.43 -26.91
C GLY A 70 13.74 -4.61 -26.31
N GLU A 71 13.04 -5.35 -27.17
CA GLU A 71 12.75 -6.80 -27.14
C GLU A 71 12.00 -7.50 -25.97
N ARG A 72 10.76 -7.87 -26.33
CA ARG A 72 9.97 -9.10 -26.09
C ARG A 72 10.60 -10.19 -25.20
N ASP A 73 9.84 -10.65 -24.20
CA ASP A 73 9.32 -12.02 -24.14
C ASP A 73 8.20 -12.15 -23.10
N ALA A 74 7.07 -12.70 -23.54
CA ALA A 74 5.88 -12.90 -22.76
C ALA A 74 5.91 -14.27 -22.04
N ASN A 75 5.29 -14.29 -20.87
CA ASN A 75 4.74 -15.48 -20.20
C ASN A 75 5.72 -16.45 -19.50
N ARG A 76 5.95 -16.19 -18.22
CA ARG A 76 6.07 -17.28 -17.23
C ARG A 76 5.60 -16.79 -15.86
N ILE A 77 4.41 -17.22 -15.46
CA ILE A 77 3.85 -16.96 -14.13
C ILE A 77 4.08 -18.22 -13.27
N PRO A 78 5.05 -18.25 -12.34
CA PRO A 78 5.12 -19.31 -11.35
C PRO A 78 4.10 -19.04 -10.24
N LEU A 79 3.24 -20.04 -9.99
CA LEU A 79 2.11 -20.04 -9.05
C LEU A 79 2.51 -20.07 -7.56
N GLU A 80 3.76 -19.77 -7.22
CA GLU A 80 4.31 -19.88 -5.86
C GLU A 80 4.11 -18.61 -4.99
N PHE A 81 3.50 -17.55 -5.54
CA PHE A 81 3.60 -16.19 -4.98
C PHE A 81 2.48 -15.78 -4.01
N VAL A 82 1.79 -16.74 -3.38
CA VAL A 82 0.78 -16.48 -2.33
C VAL A 82 1.42 -16.26 -0.95
N ALA A 83 2.76 -16.26 -0.84
CA ALA A 83 3.48 -16.11 0.43
C ALA A 83 3.57 -14.67 0.96
N VAL A 84 3.22 -13.64 0.17
CA VAL A 84 3.19 -12.22 0.64
C VAL A 84 1.88 -11.91 1.39
N TYR A 85 1.29 -12.89 2.05
CA TYR A 85 -0.01 -12.76 2.72
C TYR A 85 0.08 -12.73 4.26
N ARG A 86 1.24 -12.38 4.84
CA ARG A 86 1.43 -12.51 6.30
C ARG A 86 1.86 -11.26 7.09
N CYS A 87 2.02 -10.07 6.51
CA CYS A 87 2.59 -8.93 7.29
C CYS A 87 1.67 -7.73 7.61
N HIS A 88 0.42 -7.65 7.12
CA HIS A 88 -0.41 -6.45 7.35
C HIS A 88 -1.87 -6.64 7.78
N ILE A 89 -2.26 -7.83 8.25
CA ILE A 89 -3.63 -8.05 8.77
C ILE A 89 -3.68 -8.60 10.21
N LEU A 90 -2.60 -9.13 10.78
CA LEU A 90 -2.59 -9.56 12.18
C LEU A 90 -1.34 -9.08 12.92
N SER A 91 -1.48 -7.98 13.65
CA SER A 91 -0.88 -7.86 14.98
C SER A 91 -1.87 -7.11 15.87
N PRO A 92 -2.04 -7.58 17.12
CA PRO A 92 -3.22 -7.37 17.98
C PRO A 92 -3.47 -5.92 18.42
#